data_AF-A0A9X4IPW3-F1
#
_entry.id   AF-A0A9X4IPW3-F1
#
_cell.length_a   1.000
_cell.length_b   1.000
_cell.length_c   1.000
_cell.angle_alpha   90.00
_cell.angle_beta   90.00
_cell.angle_gamma   90.00
#
_symmetry.space_group_name_H-M   'P 1'
#
loop_
_entity.id
_entity.type
_entity.pdbx_description
1 polymer ?
#
loop_
_entity_poly.entity_id
_entity_poly.type
_entity_poly.pdbx_seq_one_letter_code
_entity_poly.pdbx_strand_id
1 'polypeptide(L)'
;MKTLNTIGLLFLLLFSSISSSCQNTNNTDLTLSQQEKNEMLFMLEEEKLAFDVYNFLNEKWNLRVFENISQSEERHMNAMKGLLQYNNIAFILNKERGVFKNSELQKLYDELVNKGQKSKLDALEVGKLIEEKDIEDLQLAIKNTNDEYSINVYTNLLNASFNHLNAFNRNISKY
;
A
#
# COMPACT_ATOMS: atom_id res chain seq x y z
N MET A 1 -7.15 -52.85 65.44
CA MET A 1 -7.38 -53.99 64.51
C MET A 1 -7.22 -53.43 63.11
N LYS A 2 -6.08 -53.60 62.41
CA LYS A 2 -5.71 -54.78 61.58
C LYS A 2 -6.94 -55.22 60.77
N THR A 3 -6.98 -55.11 59.44
CA THR A 3 -6.04 -55.74 58.50
C THR A 3 -5.98 -55.03 57.13
N LEU A 4 -4.78 -54.99 56.56
CA LEU A 4 -4.53 -54.86 55.12
C LEU A 4 -5.11 -56.08 54.37
N ASN A 5 -5.49 -55.89 53.11
CA ASN A 5 -5.31 -56.94 52.10
C ASN A 5 -4.96 -56.32 50.74
N THR A 6 -3.78 -56.68 50.28
CA THR A 6 -3.15 -56.27 49.02
C THR A 6 -3.31 -57.42 48.03
N ILE A 7 -3.93 -57.16 46.87
CA ILE A 7 -3.76 -57.92 45.61
C ILE A 7 -3.85 -56.83 44.53
N GLY A 8 -2.81 -56.46 43.79
CA GLY A 8 -1.79 -57.32 43.21
C GLY A 8 -2.21 -57.74 41.80
N LEU A 9 -2.59 -56.81 40.93
CA LEU A 9 -2.62 -57.06 39.48
C LEU A 9 -1.67 -56.10 38.76
N LEU A 10 -0.54 -56.69 38.39
CA LEU A 10 0.46 -56.20 37.47
C LEU A 10 -0.16 -56.18 36.06
N PHE A 11 -0.42 -55.01 35.48
CA PHE A 11 -0.72 -54.91 34.05
C PHE A 11 0.44 -54.23 33.34
N LEU A 12 1.08 -55.02 32.48
CA LEU A 12 2.25 -54.71 31.70
C LEU A 12 1.94 -53.61 30.67
N LEU A 13 2.92 -52.73 30.48
CA LEU A 13 2.98 -51.65 29.51
C LEU A 13 2.67 -52.08 28.06
N LEU A 14 1.86 -51.29 27.37
CA LEU A 14 2.14 -50.91 25.97
C LEU A 14 1.83 -49.43 25.78
N PHE A 15 2.87 -48.61 25.95
CA PHE A 15 2.92 -47.28 25.36
C PHE A 15 2.89 -47.45 23.83
N SER A 16 1.83 -46.98 23.19
CA SER A 16 1.93 -46.44 21.85
C SER A 16 1.40 -45.02 21.90
N SER A 17 2.29 -44.11 22.30
CA SER A 17 2.19 -42.74 21.84
C SER A 17 2.26 -42.80 20.31
N ILE A 18 1.09 -42.83 19.66
CA ILE A 18 1.03 -42.43 18.26
C ILE A 18 1.37 -40.96 18.29
N SER A 19 2.65 -40.69 18.09
CA SER A 19 3.15 -39.42 17.63
C SER A 19 2.24 -39.03 16.48
N SER A 20 1.34 -38.08 16.71
CA SER A 20 0.82 -37.30 15.61
C SER A 20 2.07 -36.63 15.05
N SER A 21 2.66 -37.25 14.02
CA SER A 21 3.57 -36.56 13.15
C SER A 21 2.74 -35.40 12.62
N CYS A 22 2.96 -34.22 13.21
CA CYS A 22 2.72 -32.98 12.51
C CYS A 22 3.51 -33.12 11.21
N GLN A 23 2.83 -33.53 10.15
CA GLN A 23 3.31 -33.22 8.83
C GLN A 23 3.30 -31.70 8.80
N ASN A 24 4.48 -31.13 9.04
CA ASN A 24 4.80 -29.76 8.68
C ASN A 24 4.88 -29.77 7.15
N THR A 25 3.72 -29.87 6.51
CA THR A 25 3.58 -29.40 5.15
C THR A 25 3.74 -27.90 5.24
N ASN A 26 4.94 -27.41 4.92
CA ASN A 26 5.11 -26.04 4.45
C ASN A 26 4.34 -25.92 3.13
N ASN A 27 3.01 -26.00 3.21
CA ASN A 27 2.12 -25.42 2.23
C ASN A 27 2.14 -23.95 2.59
N THR A 28 3.05 -23.21 1.94
CA THR A 28 2.90 -21.76 1.80
C THR A 28 1.61 -21.55 1.03
N ASP A 29 0.50 -21.54 1.75
CA ASP A 29 -0.71 -20.89 1.28
C ASP A 29 -0.33 -19.44 1.04
N LEU A 30 -0.13 -19.07 -0.23
CA LEU A 30 0.25 -17.74 -0.73
C LEU A 30 -0.93 -16.76 -0.55
N THR A 31 -1.67 -16.88 0.54
CA THR A 31 -2.78 -16.01 0.86
C THR A 31 -2.21 -14.72 1.43
N LEU A 32 -2.47 -13.59 0.75
CA LEU A 32 -2.07 -12.26 1.19
C LEU A 32 -2.49 -12.00 2.64
N SER A 33 -1.56 -11.46 3.42
CA SER A 33 -1.82 -10.99 4.77
C SER A 33 -2.82 -9.83 4.77
N GLN A 34 -3.51 -9.62 5.90
CA GLN A 34 -4.41 -8.46 6.03
C GLN A 34 -3.65 -7.12 5.91
N GLN A 35 -2.37 -7.11 6.31
CA GLN A 35 -1.50 -5.95 6.17
C GLN A 35 -1.28 -5.62 4.70
N GLU A 36 -0.88 -6.58 3.87
CA GLU A 36 -0.69 -6.37 2.43
C GLU A 36 -1.98 -5.89 1.74
N LYS A 37 -3.14 -6.44 2.13
CA LYS A 37 -4.44 -5.97 1.59
C LYS A 37 -4.73 -4.52 1.96
N ASN A 38 -4.43 -4.12 3.19
CA ASN A 38 -4.62 -2.75 3.65
C ASN A 38 -3.63 -1.80 2.95
N GLU A 39 -2.39 -2.24 2.73
CA GLU A 39 -1.36 -1.50 2.00
C GLU A 39 -1.78 -1.29 0.54
N MET A 40 -2.27 -2.32 -0.16
CA MET A 40 -2.82 -2.18 -1.52
C MET A 40 -3.98 -1.17 -1.60
N LEU A 41 -4.87 -1.18 -0.61
CA LEU A 41 -5.99 -0.22 -0.53
C LEU A 41 -5.49 1.20 -0.23
N PHE A 42 -4.47 1.34 0.61
CA PHE A 42 -3.83 2.61 0.91
C PHE A 42 -3.19 3.20 -0.33
N MET A 43 -2.37 2.42 -1.06
CA MET A 43 -1.73 2.85 -2.30
C MET A 43 -2.76 3.33 -3.33
N LEU A 44 -3.91 2.66 -3.48
CA LEU A 44 -4.97 3.16 -4.37
C LEU A 44 -5.49 4.56 -3.97
N GLU A 45 -5.69 4.83 -2.68
CA GLU A 45 -6.11 6.16 -2.23
C GLU A 45 -4.98 7.19 -2.28
N GLU A 46 -3.72 6.77 -2.14
CA GLU A 46 -2.55 7.64 -2.27
C GLU A 46 -2.35 8.13 -3.71
N GLU A 47 -2.49 7.24 -4.70
CA GLU A 47 -2.50 7.61 -6.13
C GLU A 47 -3.65 8.57 -6.46
N LYS A 48 -4.82 8.39 -5.81
CA LYS A 48 -5.93 9.34 -5.91
C LYS A 48 -5.57 10.69 -5.28
N LEU A 49 -4.83 10.71 -4.17
CA LEU A 49 -4.38 11.95 -3.53
C LEU A 49 -3.47 12.74 -4.48
N ALA A 50 -2.50 12.07 -5.10
CA ALA A 50 -1.64 12.68 -6.10
C ALA A 50 -2.48 13.25 -7.26
N PHE A 51 -3.38 12.43 -7.84
CA PHE A 51 -4.30 12.85 -8.90
C PHE A 51 -5.11 14.10 -8.53
N ASP A 52 -5.74 14.10 -7.36
CA ASP A 52 -6.62 15.18 -6.91
C ASP A 52 -5.85 16.48 -6.63
N VAL A 53 -4.70 16.38 -5.95
CA VAL A 53 -3.84 17.55 -5.67
C VAL A 53 -3.31 18.15 -6.96
N TYR A 54 -2.86 17.33 -7.92
CA TYR A 54 -2.32 17.82 -9.19
C TYR A 54 -3.39 18.49 -10.03
N ASN A 55 -4.59 17.93 -10.11
CA ASN A 55 -5.69 18.59 -10.81
C ASN A 55 -6.06 19.93 -10.16
N PHE A 56 -6.16 19.98 -8.82
CA PHE A 56 -6.44 21.23 -8.10
C PHE A 56 -5.36 22.30 -8.37
N LEU A 57 -4.08 21.93 -8.25
CA LEU A 57 -2.98 22.88 -8.43
C LEU A 57 -2.80 23.28 -9.90
N ASN A 58 -3.13 22.40 -10.85
CA ASN A 58 -3.17 22.76 -12.26
C ASN A 58 -4.25 23.80 -12.55
N GLU A 59 -5.47 23.60 -12.04
CA GLU A 59 -6.56 24.58 -12.19
C GLU A 59 -6.17 25.95 -11.59
N LYS A 60 -5.45 25.94 -10.46
CA LYS A 60 -5.01 27.16 -9.79
C LYS A 60 -3.90 27.91 -10.52
N TRP A 61 -2.88 27.19 -11.01
CA TRP A 61 -1.62 27.77 -11.45
C TRP A 61 -1.33 27.63 -12.96
N ASN A 62 -2.08 26.77 -13.64
CA ASN A 62 -1.93 26.41 -15.06
C ASN A 62 -0.49 26.02 -15.41
N LEU A 63 0.07 25.07 -14.66
CA LEU A 63 1.42 24.55 -14.87
C LEU A 63 1.34 23.17 -15.51
N ARG A 64 1.81 23.06 -16.76
CA ARG A 64 1.77 21.85 -17.58
C ARG A 64 2.33 20.59 -16.90
N VAL A 65 3.24 20.74 -15.94
CA VAL A 65 3.76 19.60 -15.17
C VAL A 65 2.63 18.87 -14.42
N PHE A 66 1.69 19.59 -13.80
CA PHE A 66 0.56 18.99 -13.12
C PHE A 66 -0.44 18.36 -14.09
N GLU A 67 -0.72 19.01 -15.22
CA GLU A 67 -1.57 18.45 -16.28
C GLU A 67 -1.02 17.11 -16.80
N ASN A 68 0.28 17.03 -17.07
CA ASN A 68 0.89 15.82 -17.60
C ASN A 68 0.94 14.69 -16.56
N ILE A 69 1.31 15.02 -15.32
CA ILE A 69 1.53 14.03 -14.26
C ILE A 69 0.20 13.49 -13.74
N SER A 70 -0.84 14.32 -13.57
CA SER A 70 -2.18 13.84 -13.18
C SER A 70 -2.75 12.78 -14.13
N GLN A 71 -2.45 12.85 -15.44
CA GLN A 71 -2.83 11.77 -16.37
C GLN A 71 -2.07 10.46 -16.10
N SER A 72 -0.87 10.52 -15.53
CA SER A 72 -0.14 9.34 -15.07
C SER A 72 -0.75 8.77 -13.80
N GLU A 73 -1.13 9.61 -12.85
CA GLU A 73 -1.77 9.13 -11.61
C GLU A 73 -3.13 8.46 -11.87
N GLU A 74 -3.87 8.89 -12.90
CA GLU A 74 -5.05 8.15 -13.35
C GLU A 74 -4.70 6.73 -13.82
N ARG A 75 -3.58 6.56 -14.53
CA ARG A 75 -3.11 5.24 -14.96
C ARG A 75 -2.62 4.42 -13.77
N HIS A 76 -1.95 5.02 -12.80
CA HIS A 76 -1.53 4.34 -11.58
C HIS A 76 -2.72 3.85 -10.76
N MET A 77 -3.74 4.69 -10.55
CA MET A 77 -5.00 4.26 -9.95
C MET A 77 -5.62 3.07 -10.69
N ASN A 78 -5.57 3.05 -12.01
CA ASN A 78 -6.11 1.94 -12.79
C ASN A 78 -5.25 0.66 -12.65
N ALA A 79 -3.93 0.79 -12.57
CA ALA A 79 -3.04 -0.32 -12.26
C ALA A 79 -3.32 -0.89 -10.87
N MET A 80 -3.48 -0.04 -9.85
CA MET A 80 -3.83 -0.44 -8.50
C MET A 80 -5.21 -1.10 -8.39
N LYS A 81 -6.22 -0.60 -9.12
CA LYS A 81 -7.53 -1.28 -9.23
C LYS A 81 -7.39 -2.67 -9.85
N GLY A 82 -6.57 -2.80 -10.90
CA GLY A 82 -6.27 -4.09 -11.53
C GLY A 82 -5.58 -5.05 -10.55
N LEU A 83 -4.65 -4.55 -9.74
CA LEU A 83 -3.96 -5.33 -8.71
C LEU A 83 -4.93 -5.82 -7.61
N LEU A 84 -5.82 -4.94 -7.14
CA LEU A 84 -6.84 -5.30 -6.16
C LEU A 84 -7.81 -6.36 -6.72
N GLN A 85 -8.20 -6.23 -7.99
CA GLN A 85 -9.03 -7.22 -8.68
C GLN A 85 -8.34 -8.57 -8.83
N TYR A 86 -7.07 -8.58 -9.26
CA TYR A 86 -6.25 -9.80 -9.37
C TYR A 86 -6.21 -10.56 -8.05
N ASN A 87 -6.09 -9.84 -6.93
CA ASN A 87 -6.04 -10.41 -5.59
C ASN A 87 -7.41 -10.63 -4.91
N ASN A 88 -8.52 -10.45 -5.65
CA ASN A 88 -9.89 -10.56 -5.13
C ASN A 88 -10.18 -9.66 -3.91
N ILE A 89 -9.58 -8.46 -3.87
CA ILE A 89 -9.76 -7.47 -2.81
C ILE A 89 -10.84 -6.48 -3.25
N ALA A 90 -11.94 -6.42 -2.50
CA ALA A 90 -12.97 -5.43 -2.72
C ALA A 90 -12.48 -4.03 -2.31
N PHE A 91 -12.74 -3.04 -3.16
CA PHE A 91 -12.41 -1.65 -2.90
C PHE A 91 -13.60 -0.73 -3.19
N ILE A 92 -13.64 0.40 -2.49
CA ILE A 92 -14.56 1.51 -2.75
C ILE A 92 -13.69 2.75 -2.81
N LEU A 93 -13.70 3.42 -3.96
CA LEU A 93 -12.98 4.67 -4.16
C LEU A 93 -14.00 5.79 -4.35
N ASN A 94 -13.98 6.82 -3.51
CA ASN A 94 -14.82 7.99 -3.71
C ASN A 94 -14.40 8.70 -5.01
N LYS A 95 -15.35 9.17 -5.81
CA LYS A 95 -15.06 9.91 -7.05
C LYS A 95 -14.99 11.41 -6.83
N GLU A 96 -15.45 11.89 -5.69
CA GLU A 96 -15.35 13.29 -5.31
C GLU A 96 -13.89 13.65 -5.03
N ARG A 97 -13.43 14.73 -5.67
CA ARG A 97 -12.08 15.26 -5.48
C ARG A 97 -11.90 15.66 -4.02
N GLY A 98 -10.77 15.30 -3.44
CA GLY A 98 -10.41 15.71 -2.09
C GLY A 98 -11.13 14.97 -0.98
N VAL A 99 -11.90 13.92 -1.31
CA VAL A 99 -12.56 13.06 -0.32
C VAL A 99 -11.89 11.69 -0.27
N PHE A 100 -11.42 11.30 0.92
CA PHE A 100 -10.69 10.05 1.17
C PHE A 100 -11.34 9.27 2.30
N LYS A 101 -11.30 7.93 2.22
CA LYS A 101 -11.75 7.08 3.32
C LYS A 101 -10.69 7.02 4.42
N ASN A 102 -9.41 6.99 4.03
CA ASN A 102 -8.30 7.05 4.96
C ASN A 102 -8.17 8.46 5.53
N SER A 103 -8.28 8.59 6.86
CA SER A 103 -8.22 9.88 7.54
C SER A 103 -6.85 10.56 7.49
N GLU A 104 -5.76 9.79 7.37
CA GLU A 104 -4.42 10.33 7.23
C GLU A 104 -4.24 10.95 5.85
N LEU A 105 -4.72 10.28 4.79
CA LEU A 105 -4.73 10.83 3.43
C LEU A 105 -5.67 12.03 3.31
N GLN A 106 -6.82 12.03 3.99
CA GLN A 106 -7.70 13.21 4.03
C GLN A 106 -6.96 14.43 4.61
N LYS A 107 -6.32 14.25 5.76
CA LYS A 107 -5.55 15.31 6.41
C LYS A 107 -4.39 15.77 5.53
N LEU A 108 -3.67 14.84 4.91
CA LEU A 108 -2.55 15.14 4.02
C LEU A 108 -3.01 15.94 2.80
N TYR A 109 -4.13 15.57 2.17
CA TYR A 109 -4.71 16.33 1.07
C TYR A 109 -4.98 17.79 1.47
N ASP A 110 -5.65 17.99 2.61
CA ASP A 110 -5.99 19.33 3.10
C ASP A 110 -4.72 20.17 3.35
N GLU A 111 -3.68 19.57 3.94
CA GLU A 111 -2.40 20.23 4.18
C GLU A 111 -1.67 20.60 2.88
N LEU A 112 -1.62 19.70 1.91
CA LEU A 112 -0.92 19.89 0.65
C LEU A 112 -1.61 20.92 -0.24
N VAL A 113 -2.94 20.90 -0.31
CA VAL A 113 -3.70 21.94 -1.02
C VAL A 113 -3.47 23.31 -0.39
N ASN A 114 -3.54 23.41 0.94
CA ASN A 114 -3.30 24.66 1.66
C ASN A 114 -1.88 25.19 1.48
N LYS A 115 -0.89 24.30 1.37
CA LYS A 115 0.49 24.68 1.07
C LYS A 115 0.64 25.12 -0.39
N GLY A 116 0.20 24.30 -1.33
CA GLY A 116 0.42 24.50 -2.76
C GLY A 116 -0.32 25.69 -3.35
N GLN A 117 -1.39 26.16 -2.71
CA GLN A 117 -2.11 27.36 -3.17
C GLN A 117 -1.43 28.68 -2.81
N LYS A 118 -0.33 28.68 -2.04
CA LYS A 118 0.36 29.90 -1.60
C LYS A 118 1.16 30.56 -2.71
N SER A 119 1.89 29.77 -3.50
CA SER A 119 2.67 30.23 -4.63
C SER A 119 2.90 29.11 -5.64
N LYS A 120 3.34 29.45 -6.85
CA LYS A 120 3.73 28.45 -7.84
C LYS A 120 4.91 27.58 -7.39
N LEU A 121 5.86 28.16 -6.64
CA LEU A 121 6.98 27.41 -6.09
C LEU A 121 6.48 26.43 -5.01
N ASP A 122 5.63 26.88 -4.09
CA ASP A 122 5.02 25.99 -3.09
C ASP A 122 4.22 24.86 -3.72
N ALA A 123 3.52 25.11 -4.84
CA ALA A 123 2.82 24.08 -5.58
C ALA A 123 3.80 23.01 -6.11
N LEU A 124 4.90 23.42 -6.71
CA LEU A 124 5.89 22.49 -7.26
C LEU A 124 6.59 21.68 -6.15
N GLU A 125 6.87 22.31 -5.01
CA GLU A 125 7.37 21.63 -3.81
C GLU A 125 6.36 20.65 -3.21
N VAL A 126 5.06 20.94 -3.29
CA VAL A 126 3.99 19.97 -2.96
C VAL A 126 4.04 18.77 -3.89
N GLY A 127 4.20 18.99 -5.20
CA GLY A 127 4.39 17.91 -6.16
C GLY A 127 5.58 17.03 -5.81
N LYS A 128 6.75 17.63 -5.58
CA LYS A 128 7.94 16.92 -5.11
C LYS A 128 7.68 16.09 -3.86
N LEU A 129 7.02 16.65 -2.85
CA LEU A 129 6.76 15.97 -1.57
C LEU A 129 5.86 14.74 -1.75
N ILE A 130 4.83 14.84 -2.59
CA ILE A 130 3.96 13.70 -2.91
C ILE A 130 4.78 12.57 -3.54
N GLU A 131 5.62 12.87 -4.54
CA GLU A 131 6.44 11.84 -5.19
C GLU A 131 7.48 11.22 -4.26
N GLU A 132 8.11 12.01 -3.37
CA GLU A 132 9.05 11.49 -2.38
C GLU A 132 8.37 10.49 -1.43
N LYS A 133 7.15 10.80 -0.99
CA LYS A 133 6.35 9.92 -0.13
C LYS A 133 5.93 8.65 -0.86
N ASP A 134 5.38 8.78 -2.07
CA ASP A 134 4.93 7.65 -2.88
C ASP A 134 6.09 6.67 -3.20
N ILE A 135 7.28 7.19 -3.51
CA ILE A 135 8.50 6.38 -3.67
C ILE A 135 8.81 5.57 -2.41
N GLU A 136 8.72 6.19 -1.23
CA GLU A 136 9.05 5.55 0.04
C GLU A 136 8.05 4.42 0.37
N ASP A 137 6.75 4.67 0.14
CA ASP A 137 5.69 3.69 0.38
C ASP A 137 5.71 2.54 -0.65
N LEU A 138 6.00 2.81 -1.93
CA LEU A 138 6.17 1.77 -2.94
C LEU A 138 7.37 0.87 -2.66
N GLN A 139 8.49 1.44 -2.19
CA GLN A 139 9.65 0.65 -1.78
C GLN A 139 9.32 -0.26 -0.59
N LEU A 140 8.53 0.23 0.36
CA LEU A 140 8.05 -0.56 1.48
C LEU A 140 7.10 -1.68 1.04
N ALA A 141 6.15 -1.39 0.16
CA ALA A 141 5.19 -2.36 -0.38
C ALA A 141 5.89 -3.49 -1.15
N ILE A 142 6.91 -3.17 -1.95
CA ILE A 142 7.74 -4.15 -2.66
C ILE A 142 8.46 -5.07 -1.67
N LYS A 143 8.97 -4.52 -0.55
CA LYS A 143 9.68 -5.28 0.47
C LYS A 143 8.75 -6.20 1.27
N ASN A 144 7.48 -5.81 1.42
CA ASN A 144 6.53 -6.50 2.29
C ASN A 144 5.78 -7.66 1.62
N THR A 145 5.89 -7.82 0.30
CA THR A 145 5.18 -8.86 -0.44
C THR A 145 6.13 -9.82 -1.17
N ASN A 146 5.66 -11.05 -1.36
CA ASN A 146 6.32 -12.05 -2.22
C ASN A 146 5.52 -12.34 -3.50
N ASP A 147 4.39 -11.65 -3.72
CA ASP A 147 3.61 -11.81 -4.95
C ASP A 147 4.30 -11.10 -6.12
N GLU A 148 4.87 -11.86 -7.05
CA GLU A 148 5.61 -11.33 -8.20
C GLU A 148 4.76 -10.37 -9.04
N TYR A 149 3.45 -10.60 -9.14
CA TYR A 149 2.57 -9.70 -9.87
C TYR A 149 2.46 -8.33 -9.17
N SER A 150 2.21 -8.32 -7.86
CA SER A 150 2.23 -7.10 -7.03
C SER A 150 3.56 -6.36 -7.15
N ILE A 151 4.70 -7.06 -7.01
CA ILE A 151 6.05 -6.48 -7.13
C ILE A 151 6.22 -5.77 -8.49
N ASN A 152 5.77 -6.40 -9.57
CA ASN A 152 5.86 -5.81 -10.90
C ASN A 152 4.99 -4.56 -11.05
N VAL A 153 3.77 -4.56 -10.50
CA VAL A 153 2.90 -3.37 -10.50
C VAL A 153 3.56 -2.23 -9.73
N TYR A 154 3.98 -2.48 -8.48
CA TYR A 154 4.63 -1.45 -7.66
C TYR A 154 5.92 -0.93 -8.26
N THR A 155 6.74 -1.79 -8.87
CA THR A 155 7.98 -1.36 -9.53
C THR A 155 7.71 -0.43 -10.71
N ASN A 156 6.63 -0.65 -11.47
CA ASN A 156 6.26 0.23 -12.56
C ASN A 156 5.81 1.61 -12.06
N LEU A 157 5.00 1.65 -10.99
CA LEU A 157 4.62 2.89 -10.31
C LEU A 157 5.87 3.60 -9.79
N LEU A 158 6.76 2.91 -9.08
CA LEU A 158 7.98 3.47 -8.48
C LEU A 158 8.87 4.16 -9.52
N ASN A 159 9.05 3.51 -10.67
CA ASN A 159 9.82 4.09 -11.78
C ASN A 159 9.14 5.35 -12.35
N ALA A 160 7.80 5.38 -12.40
CA ALA A 160 7.07 6.58 -12.82
C ALA A 160 7.18 7.70 -11.79
N SER A 161 7.06 7.42 -10.49
CA SER A 161 7.20 8.40 -9.41
C SER A 161 8.59 9.04 -9.38
N PHE A 162 9.66 8.27 -9.66
CA PHE A 162 11.00 8.84 -9.89
C PHE A 162 11.05 9.81 -11.08
N ASN A 163 10.33 9.51 -12.17
CA ASN A 163 10.25 10.41 -13.33
C ASN A 163 9.45 11.69 -13.01
N HIS A 164 8.39 11.58 -12.22
CA HIS A 164 7.60 12.70 -11.74
C HIS A 164 8.43 13.60 -10.80
N LEU A 165 9.12 13.01 -9.82
CA LEU A 165 10.04 13.71 -8.92
C LEU A 165 11.09 14.51 -9.70
N ASN A 166 11.71 13.88 -10.71
CA ASN A 166 12.64 14.55 -11.61
C ASN A 166 11.97 15.69 -12.40
N ALA A 167 10.71 15.54 -12.81
CA ALA A 167 9.97 16.59 -13.49
C ALA A 167 9.67 17.78 -12.57
N PHE A 168 9.28 17.55 -11.31
CA PHE A 168 9.09 18.62 -10.34
C PHE A 168 10.41 19.33 -10.04
N ASN A 169 11.49 18.59 -9.75
CA ASN A 169 12.82 19.18 -9.52
C ASN A 169 13.29 20.08 -10.68
N ARG A 170 13.09 19.67 -11.94
CA ARG A 170 13.42 20.50 -13.12
C ARG A 170 12.56 21.76 -13.25
N ASN A 171 11.34 21.77 -12.73
CA ASN A 171 10.49 22.96 -12.72
C ASN A 171 10.85 23.88 -11.55
N ILE A 172 11.17 23.32 -10.38
CA ILE A 172 11.63 24.06 -9.20
C ILE A 172 12.92 24.80 -9.50
N SER A 173 13.87 24.18 -10.21
CA SER A 173 15.17 24.79 -10.54
C SER A 173 15.10 26.03 -11.45
N LYS A 174 13.91 26.46 -11.86
CA LYS A 174 13.68 27.67 -12.66
C LYS A 174 13.21 28.87 -11.82
N TYR A 175 13.00 28.66 -10.52
CA TYR A 175 12.71 29.70 -9.53
C TYR A 175 14.01 30.10 -8.82
#